data_AF-A0A0A0EHH0-F1
#
_entry.id   AF-A0A0A0EHH0-F1
#
_cell.length_a   1.000
_cell.length_b   1.000
_cell.length_c   1.000
_cell.angle_alpha   90.00
_cell.angle_beta   90.00
_cell.angle_gamma   90.00
#
_symmetry.space_group_name_H-M   'P 1'
#
loop_
_entity.id
_entity.type
_entity.pdbx_description
1 polymer ?
#
loop_
_entity_poly.entity_id
_entity_poly.type
_entity_poly.pdbx_seq_one_letter_code
_entity_poly.pdbx_strand_id
1 'polypeptide(L)'
;MAQRFGGEFSPQGKSDDTRPTQPGGSFKGATRTRAGGRVNLLFLAPFPLIWKAFTSGPVDMAQYLVAFGALILAAWMTREGIKAQEAYEARKVARRPALPRKILASLLTGVGLGIVGIVGHGVIEAGIFAVLGAVLHSFAFGFDPLRDKGMEGANLHQTDRVARAVDKGEAHLAAMTDAIKRAQDRRLEARVENFQTVARDLFRTVENDPRDLTAARKYMGIYLQGARDATVKFADLYARTRDAQARADYEALLTDLEQNFAARTQKLLSDDATDVTVEIEVLRERLQREGVRPD
;
A
#
# COMPACT_ATOMS: atom_id res chain seq x y z
N MET A 1 -12.10 19.55 -54.63
CA MET A 1 -10.78 18.89 -54.65
C MET A 1 -9.86 19.68 -53.74
N ALA A 2 -9.35 19.07 -52.67
CA ALA A 2 -8.42 19.71 -51.74
C ALA A 2 -7.28 18.73 -51.43
N GLN A 3 -6.05 19.14 -51.70
CA GLN A 3 -4.82 18.40 -51.44
C GLN A 3 -4.55 18.29 -49.93
N ARG A 4 -4.03 17.13 -49.53
CA ARG A 4 -3.55 16.84 -48.16
C ARG A 4 -2.16 17.42 -47.97
N PHE A 5 -1.97 18.23 -46.94
CA PHE A 5 -0.64 18.54 -46.41
C PHE A 5 -0.25 17.47 -45.38
N GLY A 6 0.75 16.67 -45.70
CA GLY A 6 1.46 15.80 -44.76
C GLY A 6 2.64 16.55 -44.18
N GLY A 7 2.67 16.73 -42.86
CA GLY A 7 3.89 17.13 -42.15
C GLY A 7 4.89 15.99 -42.11
N GLU A 8 6.12 16.30 -41.68
CA GLU A 8 7.31 15.42 -41.62
C GLU A 8 7.13 14.13 -40.78
N PHE A 9 5.93 13.86 -40.27
CA PHE A 9 5.59 12.67 -39.46
C PHE A 9 4.25 12.00 -39.87
N SER A 10 3.79 12.12 -41.12
CA SER A 10 2.62 11.33 -41.59
C SER A 10 3.00 9.89 -41.98
N PRO A 11 2.29 8.86 -41.48
CA PRO A 11 2.68 7.46 -41.64
C PRO A 11 2.04 6.81 -42.88
N GLN A 12 2.87 6.43 -43.83
CA GLN A 12 2.68 5.20 -44.62
C GLN A 12 3.97 4.84 -45.35
N GLY A 13 4.57 3.70 -44.99
CA GLY A 13 5.53 3.03 -45.86
C GLY A 13 6.89 2.64 -45.29
N LYS A 14 7.01 2.22 -44.02
CA LYS A 14 7.99 1.18 -43.66
C LYS A 14 7.32 0.13 -42.79
N SER A 15 7.08 -1.01 -43.42
CA SER A 15 6.82 -2.29 -42.78
C SER A 15 8.08 -2.69 -42.01
N ASP A 16 8.05 -2.50 -40.70
CA ASP A 16 8.85 -3.30 -39.78
C ASP A 16 7.92 -3.85 -38.70
N ASP A 17 7.91 -5.18 -38.67
CA ASP A 17 7.06 -6.01 -37.84
C ASP A 17 7.68 -6.06 -36.44
N THR A 18 7.35 -5.09 -35.60
CA THR A 18 7.48 -5.17 -34.13
C THR A 18 6.80 -3.95 -33.51
N ARG A 19 5.48 -4.03 -33.29
CA ARG A 19 4.83 -3.11 -32.36
C ARG A 19 5.19 -3.57 -30.96
N PRO A 20 5.93 -2.80 -30.14
CA PRO A 20 5.87 -3.00 -28.72
C PRO A 20 4.44 -2.67 -28.32
N THR A 21 3.76 -3.63 -27.70
CA THR A 21 2.54 -3.40 -26.94
C THR A 21 2.79 -2.23 -25.98
N GLN A 22 2.39 -1.01 -26.35
CA GLN A 22 1.37 -0.29 -25.60
C GLN A 22 1.30 -0.69 -24.12
N PRO A 23 2.21 -0.31 -23.18
CA PRO A 23 1.96 -0.60 -21.78
C PRO A 23 0.69 0.16 -21.40
N GLY A 24 -0.44 -0.55 -21.32
CA GLY A 24 -1.71 0.00 -20.87
C GLY A 24 -1.45 0.73 -19.56
N GLY A 25 -1.90 1.99 -19.49
CA GLY A 25 -1.49 2.96 -18.47
C GLY A 25 -1.38 2.37 -17.07
N SER A 26 -0.34 2.82 -16.35
CA SER A 26 0.10 2.38 -15.01
C SER A 26 -0.92 2.59 -13.87
N PHE A 27 -2.20 2.72 -14.20
CA PHE A 27 -3.31 2.95 -13.29
C PHE A 27 -4.26 1.74 -13.18
N LYS A 28 -3.90 0.56 -13.71
CA LYS A 28 -4.66 -0.67 -13.42
C LYS A 28 -4.50 -1.01 -11.93
N GLY A 29 -5.51 -0.67 -11.13
CA GLY A 29 -5.59 -1.00 -9.70
C GLY A 29 -5.10 0.09 -8.72
N ALA A 30 -4.69 1.27 -9.21
CA ALA A 30 -4.28 2.37 -8.33
C ALA A 30 -5.50 2.99 -7.63
N THR A 31 -5.77 2.59 -6.40
CA THR A 31 -6.79 3.22 -5.56
C THR A 31 -6.20 4.42 -4.82
N ARG A 32 -6.80 5.60 -5.00
CA ARG A 32 -6.40 6.81 -4.26
C ARG A 32 -6.53 6.56 -2.76
N THR A 33 -5.46 6.83 -2.00
CA THR A 33 -5.51 6.77 -0.54
C THR A 33 -6.60 7.71 -0.01
N ARG A 34 -7.41 7.20 0.91
CA ARG A 34 -8.37 7.94 1.73
C ARG A 34 -7.65 8.84 2.74
N ALA A 35 -6.35 8.64 2.99
CA ALA A 35 -5.49 9.54 3.79
C ALA A 35 -5.16 10.89 3.11
N GLY A 36 -6.06 11.36 2.22
CA GLY A 36 -5.92 12.57 1.43
C GLY A 36 -6.42 13.85 2.13
N GLY A 37 -7.16 14.69 1.41
CA GLY A 37 -7.46 16.07 1.80
C GLY A 37 -8.07 16.26 3.18
N ARG A 38 -8.94 15.35 3.64
CA ARG A 38 -9.58 15.43 4.97
C ARG A 38 -8.57 15.39 6.12
N VAL A 39 -7.52 14.57 5.99
CA VAL A 39 -6.48 14.45 7.01
C VAL A 39 -5.55 15.66 6.97
N ASN A 40 -5.26 16.21 5.78
CA ASN A 40 -4.45 17.42 5.67
C ASN A 40 -5.10 18.62 6.37
N LEU A 41 -6.43 18.71 6.43
CA LEU A 41 -7.13 19.74 7.20
C LEU A 41 -6.84 19.65 8.70
N LEU A 42 -6.67 18.45 9.26
CA LEU A 42 -6.32 18.28 10.68
C LEU A 42 -4.93 18.82 11.02
N PHE A 43 -4.01 18.87 10.05
CA PHE A 43 -2.70 19.49 10.27
C PHE A 43 -2.77 21.02 10.26
N LEU A 44 -3.72 21.60 9.51
CA LEU A 44 -3.90 23.05 9.42
C LEU A 44 -4.73 23.61 10.57
N ALA A 45 -5.72 22.84 11.05
CA ALA A 45 -6.65 23.26 12.10
C ALA A 45 -5.98 23.82 13.39
N PRO A 46 -4.84 23.30 13.88
CA PRO A 46 -4.23 23.78 15.12
C PRO A 46 -3.42 25.08 14.98
N PHE A 47 -3.09 25.54 13.76
CA PHE A 47 -2.20 26.69 13.56
C PHE A 47 -2.65 28.00 14.22
N PRO A 48 -3.95 28.35 14.31
CA PRO A 48 -4.40 29.50 15.08
C PRO A 48 -3.96 29.49 16.56
N LEU A 49 -3.70 28.31 17.14
CA LEU A 49 -3.18 28.20 18.51
C LEU A 49 -1.76 28.77 18.65
N ILE A 50 -0.96 28.74 17.59
CA ILE A 50 0.39 29.32 17.59
C ILE A 50 0.29 30.83 17.81
N TRP A 51 -0.59 31.50 17.06
CA TRP A 51 -0.83 32.93 17.23
C TRP A 51 -1.25 33.24 18.67
N LYS A 52 -2.21 32.49 19.20
CA LYS A 52 -2.69 32.64 20.57
C LYS A 52 -1.58 32.40 21.60
N ALA A 53 -0.73 31.40 21.39
CA ALA A 53 0.39 31.08 22.28
C ALA A 53 1.37 32.26 22.41
N PHE A 54 1.80 32.83 21.29
CA PHE A 54 2.79 33.91 21.28
C PHE A 54 2.23 35.28 21.72
N THR A 55 0.91 35.44 21.79
CA THR A 55 0.26 36.63 22.36
C THR A 55 -0.13 36.47 23.84
N SER A 56 0.13 35.31 24.45
CA SER A 56 -0.28 34.99 25.83
C SER A 56 0.89 35.06 26.81
N GLY A 57 0.59 34.98 28.12
CA GLY A 57 1.60 34.87 29.16
C GLY A 57 2.39 33.54 29.06
N PRO A 58 3.58 33.42 29.70
CA PRO A 58 4.46 32.27 29.52
C PRO A 58 3.85 30.91 29.88
N VAL A 59 3.01 30.86 30.90
CA VAL A 59 2.32 29.62 31.34
C VAL A 59 1.29 29.20 30.29
N ASP A 60 0.41 30.12 29.90
CA ASP A 60 -0.61 29.89 28.87
C ASP A 60 0.02 29.53 27.52
N MET A 61 1.13 30.21 27.15
CA MET A 61 1.92 29.90 25.97
C MET A 61 2.37 28.43 25.98
N ALA A 62 2.96 27.97 27.09
CA ALA A 62 3.39 26.58 27.21
C ALA A 62 2.20 25.60 27.04
N GLN A 63 1.05 25.90 27.63
CA GLN A 63 -0.13 25.06 27.52
C GLN A 63 -0.71 25.05 26.09
N TYR A 64 -0.76 26.18 25.38
CA TYR A 64 -1.18 26.22 23.97
C TYR A 64 -0.21 25.46 23.06
N LEU A 65 1.10 25.52 23.33
CA LEU A 65 2.09 24.75 22.57
C LEU A 65 1.95 23.24 22.82
N VAL A 66 1.65 22.82 24.06
CA VAL A 66 1.34 21.42 24.37
C VAL A 66 0.07 20.97 23.66
N ALA A 67 -0.99 21.79 23.69
CA ALA A 67 -2.24 21.51 22.96
C ALA A 67 -1.99 21.38 21.45
N PHE A 68 -1.24 22.31 20.87
CA PHE A 68 -0.82 22.26 19.47
C PHE A 68 -0.06 20.97 19.15
N GLY A 69 0.93 20.61 19.96
CA GLY A 69 1.71 19.38 19.80
C GLY A 69 0.82 18.13 19.86
N ALA A 70 -0.12 18.07 20.80
CA ALA A 70 -1.08 16.97 20.92
C ALA A 70 -1.97 16.85 19.67
N LEU A 71 -2.45 17.96 19.12
CA LEU A 71 -3.30 17.96 17.92
C LEU A 71 -2.52 17.59 16.65
N ILE A 72 -1.27 18.05 16.51
CA ILE A 72 -0.40 17.64 15.40
C ILE A 72 -0.08 16.14 15.49
N LEU A 73 0.20 15.64 16.70
CA LEU A 73 0.41 14.21 16.92
C LEU A 73 -0.86 13.40 16.59
N ALA A 74 -2.04 13.90 16.98
CA ALA A 74 -3.32 13.28 16.61
C ALA A 74 -3.52 13.22 15.09
N ALA A 75 -3.24 14.31 14.37
CA ALA A 75 -3.32 14.36 12.91
C ALA A 75 -2.37 13.34 12.25
N TRP A 76 -1.15 13.23 12.78
CA TRP A 76 -0.18 12.23 12.32
C TRP A 76 -0.65 10.80 12.58
N MET A 77 -1.15 10.48 13.78
CA MET A 77 -1.70 9.17 14.09
C MET A 77 -2.92 8.83 13.23
N THR A 78 -3.77 9.81 12.93
CA THR A 78 -4.94 9.64 12.04
C THR A 78 -4.53 9.23 10.64
N ARG A 79 -3.54 9.93 10.08
CA ARG A 79 -2.98 9.64 8.76
C ARG A 79 -2.45 8.21 8.68
N GLU A 80 -1.70 7.83 9.70
CA GLU A 80 -1.01 6.55 9.78
C GLU A 80 -1.98 5.40 10.14
N GLY A 81 -3.09 5.69 10.82
CA GLY A 81 -4.20 4.78 11.04
C GLY A 81 -5.03 4.53 9.77
N ILE A 82 -5.28 5.55 8.96
CA ILE A 82 -6.00 5.38 7.68
C ILE A 82 -5.18 4.54 6.70
N LYS A 83 -3.87 4.80 6.58
CA LYS A 83 -2.98 3.96 5.76
C LYS A 83 -2.96 2.51 6.22
N ALA A 84 -2.89 2.29 7.54
CA ALA A 84 -2.92 0.94 8.11
C ALA A 84 -4.26 0.23 7.81
N GLN A 85 -5.38 0.94 7.90
CA GLN A 85 -6.69 0.38 7.54
C GLN A 85 -6.77 0.07 6.04
N GLU A 86 -6.27 0.93 5.16
CA GLU A 86 -6.24 0.67 3.72
C GLU A 86 -5.44 -0.59 3.39
N ALA A 87 -4.27 -0.75 4.00
CA ALA A 87 -3.45 -1.96 3.86
C ALA A 87 -4.19 -3.21 4.37
N TYR A 88 -4.92 -3.10 5.49
CA TYR A 88 -5.74 -4.18 6.04
C TYR A 88 -6.94 -4.51 5.13
N GLU A 89 -7.62 -3.51 4.58
CA GLU A 89 -8.80 -3.69 3.72
C GLU A 89 -8.43 -4.30 2.35
N ALA A 90 -7.29 -3.89 1.80
CA ALA A 90 -6.79 -4.36 0.51
C ALA A 90 -6.47 -5.85 0.48
N ARG A 91 -6.19 -6.46 1.64
CA ARG A 91 -5.82 -7.88 1.77
C ARG A 91 -7.02 -8.72 2.17
N LYS A 92 -7.14 -9.94 1.64
CA LYS A 92 -8.18 -10.90 2.09
C LYS A 92 -7.85 -11.47 3.46
N VAL A 93 -6.57 -11.64 3.74
CA VAL A 93 -6.02 -12.18 4.99
C VAL A 93 -5.10 -11.12 5.60
N ALA A 94 -5.42 -10.65 6.81
CA ALA A 94 -4.61 -9.64 7.49
C ALA A 94 -4.78 -9.70 9.01
N ARG A 95 -3.69 -9.48 9.74
CA ARG A 95 -3.75 -9.24 11.19
C ARG A 95 -4.28 -7.84 11.48
N ARG A 96 -4.98 -7.67 12.60
CA ARG A 96 -5.36 -6.34 13.10
C ARG A 96 -4.10 -5.49 13.34
N PRO A 97 -4.16 -4.16 13.12
CA PRO A 97 -3.08 -3.26 13.49
C PRO A 97 -2.69 -3.43 14.97
N ALA A 98 -1.39 -3.43 15.27
CA ALA A 98 -0.88 -3.63 16.64
C ALA A 98 -1.32 -2.53 17.63
N LEU A 99 -1.54 -1.32 17.12
CA LEU A 99 -2.04 -0.18 17.89
C LEU A 99 -3.24 0.43 17.17
N PRO A 100 -4.37 0.69 17.87
CA PRO A 100 -5.53 1.36 17.28
C PRO A 100 -5.27 2.87 17.16
N ARG A 101 -4.52 3.26 16.13
CA ARG A 101 -3.97 4.60 15.95
C ARG A 101 -5.03 5.70 15.86
N LYS A 102 -6.21 5.44 15.27
CA LYS A 102 -7.30 6.42 15.19
C LYS A 102 -8.04 6.56 16.52
N ILE A 103 -8.18 5.49 17.30
CA ILE A 103 -8.69 5.60 18.67
C ILE A 103 -7.76 6.50 19.48
N LEU A 104 -6.46 6.24 19.44
CA LEU A 104 -5.47 7.10 20.09
C LEU A 104 -5.50 8.54 19.56
N ALA A 105 -5.67 8.73 18.25
CA ALA A 105 -5.83 10.06 17.66
C ALA A 105 -7.08 10.79 18.16
N SER A 106 -8.22 10.11 18.32
CA SER A 106 -9.44 10.71 18.90
C SER A 106 -9.22 11.13 20.35
N LEU A 107 -8.56 10.29 21.16
CA LEU A 107 -8.20 10.64 22.53
C LEU A 107 -7.25 11.83 22.59
N LEU A 108 -6.19 11.85 21.77
CA LEU A 108 -5.26 12.98 21.68
C LEU A 108 -5.95 14.27 21.20
N THR A 109 -6.91 14.16 20.27
CA THR A 109 -7.72 15.30 19.82
C THR A 109 -8.54 15.87 20.98
N GLY A 110 -9.19 14.99 21.76
CA GLY A 110 -9.90 15.39 22.97
C GLY A 110 -8.97 16.04 23.99
N VAL A 111 -7.81 15.45 24.28
CA VAL A 111 -6.83 16.04 25.21
C VAL A 111 -6.35 17.42 24.73
N GLY A 112 -5.97 17.55 23.45
CA GLY A 112 -5.53 18.82 22.89
C GLY A 112 -6.57 19.92 23.00
N LEU A 113 -7.83 19.62 22.65
CA LEU A 113 -8.94 20.58 22.77
C LEU A 113 -9.35 20.84 24.22
N GLY A 114 -9.24 19.85 25.10
CA GLY A 114 -9.45 20.01 26.54
C GLY A 114 -8.44 20.99 27.14
N ILE A 115 -7.16 20.87 26.78
CA ILE A 115 -6.13 21.84 27.20
C ILE A 115 -6.49 23.24 26.71
N VAL A 116 -6.91 23.41 25.45
CA VAL A 116 -7.38 24.72 24.95
C VAL A 116 -8.54 25.27 25.78
N GLY A 117 -9.47 24.41 26.19
CA GLY A 117 -10.59 24.78 27.07
C GLY A 117 -10.14 25.27 28.43
N ILE A 118 -9.16 24.59 29.06
CA ILE A 118 -8.60 24.98 30.37
C ILE A 118 -7.97 26.37 30.28
N VAL A 119 -7.15 26.62 29.26
CA VAL A 119 -6.39 27.89 29.14
C VAL A 119 -7.28 29.05 28.70
N GLY A 120 -8.30 28.78 27.87
CA GLY A 120 -9.10 29.83 27.25
C GLY A 120 -10.40 30.18 27.94
N HIS A 121 -10.97 29.27 28.75
CA HIS A 121 -12.35 29.37 29.21
C HIS A 121 -12.55 28.88 30.65
N GLY A 122 -12.22 27.61 30.94
CA GLY A 122 -12.51 26.98 32.23
C GLY A 122 -12.57 25.45 32.18
N VAL A 123 -12.74 24.83 33.35
CA VAL A 123 -12.71 23.37 33.52
C VAL A 123 -13.94 22.69 32.90
N ILE A 124 -15.10 23.35 32.91
CA ILE A 124 -16.33 22.81 32.31
C ILE A 124 -16.19 22.77 30.80
N GLU A 125 -15.73 23.88 30.21
CA GLU A 125 -15.48 24.02 28.78
C GLU A 125 -14.39 23.06 28.31
N ALA A 126 -13.35 22.84 29.12
CA ALA A 126 -12.35 21.81 28.88
C ALA A 126 -12.96 20.42 28.74
N GLY A 127 -13.86 20.04 29.65
CA GLY A 127 -14.58 18.77 29.56
C GLY A 127 -15.42 18.66 28.29
N ILE A 128 -16.16 19.72 27.95
CA ILE A 128 -17.00 19.78 26.74
C ILE A 128 -16.13 19.64 25.48
N PHE A 129 -15.07 20.43 25.36
CA PHE A 129 -14.18 20.40 24.20
C PHE A 129 -13.42 19.07 24.08
N ALA A 130 -13.04 18.46 25.20
CA ALA A 130 -12.40 17.15 25.19
C ALA A 130 -13.35 16.05 24.67
N VAL A 131 -14.58 16.01 25.19
CA VAL A 131 -15.57 15.02 24.77
C VAL A 131 -16.00 15.24 23.32
N LEU A 132 -16.36 16.47 22.95
CA LEU A 132 -16.74 16.80 21.57
C LEU A 132 -15.60 16.53 20.59
N GLY A 133 -14.37 16.91 20.96
CA GLY A 133 -13.18 16.65 20.17
C GLY A 133 -12.97 15.18 19.86
N ALA A 134 -13.01 14.33 20.89
CA ALA A 134 -12.84 12.90 20.73
C ALA A 134 -13.99 12.29 19.90
N VAL A 135 -15.24 12.62 20.22
CA VAL A 135 -16.43 12.06 19.55
C VAL A 135 -16.48 12.46 18.08
N LEU A 136 -16.33 13.76 17.76
CA LEU A 136 -16.36 14.24 16.38
C LEU A 136 -15.21 13.67 15.57
N HIS A 137 -14.03 13.52 16.17
CA HIS A 137 -12.91 12.86 15.50
C HIS A 137 -13.22 11.39 15.21
N SER A 138 -13.75 10.63 16.16
CA SER A 138 -14.15 9.24 15.95
C SER A 138 -15.21 9.10 14.87
N PHE A 139 -16.21 9.98 14.82
CA PHE A 139 -17.23 9.98 13.76
C PHE A 139 -16.66 10.34 12.38
N ALA A 140 -15.74 11.30 12.32
CA ALA A 140 -15.18 11.77 11.06
C ALA A 140 -14.24 10.74 10.40
N PHE A 141 -13.48 9.97 11.19
CA PHE A 141 -12.42 9.06 10.70
C PHE A 141 -12.70 7.58 10.94
N GLY A 142 -13.72 7.24 11.73
CA GLY A 142 -14.05 5.89 12.12
C GLY A 142 -13.01 5.26 13.06
N PHE A 143 -13.27 4.02 13.47
CA PHE A 143 -12.37 3.23 14.31
C PHE A 143 -11.42 2.36 13.48
N ASP A 144 -10.31 1.94 14.09
CA ASP A 144 -9.39 0.97 13.49
C ASP A 144 -10.02 -0.44 13.48
N PRO A 145 -9.67 -1.32 12.52
CA PRO A 145 -10.04 -2.73 12.57
C PRO A 145 -9.48 -3.42 13.82
N LEU A 146 -10.33 -4.04 14.63
CA LEU A 146 -9.94 -4.66 15.92
C LEU A 146 -9.84 -6.20 15.88
N ARG A 147 -10.15 -6.81 14.73
CA ARG A 147 -10.17 -8.26 14.54
C ARG A 147 -9.26 -8.67 13.39
N ASP A 148 -8.75 -9.88 13.45
CA ASP A 148 -8.02 -10.46 12.33
C ASP A 148 -9.00 -10.85 11.22
N LYS A 149 -8.59 -10.69 9.96
CA LYS A 149 -9.39 -10.97 8.76
C LYS A 149 -8.90 -12.24 8.10
N GLY A 150 -9.82 -13.15 7.75
CA GLY A 150 -9.48 -14.36 6.98
C GLY A 150 -8.61 -15.38 7.73
N MET A 151 -8.60 -15.31 9.07
CA MET A 151 -7.77 -16.15 9.95
C MET A 151 -8.59 -17.23 10.69
N GLU A 152 -9.80 -17.57 10.23
CA GLU A 152 -10.68 -18.54 10.91
C GLU A 152 -10.45 -19.97 10.38
N GLY A 153 -10.21 -20.96 11.25
CA GLY A 153 -10.15 -22.40 10.91
C GLY A 153 -8.81 -23.10 11.18
N ALA A 154 -8.74 -24.41 10.85
CA ALA A 154 -7.63 -25.34 11.14
C ALA A 154 -6.26 -24.99 10.49
N ASN A 155 -6.19 -23.92 9.69
CA ASN A 155 -4.99 -23.51 8.94
C ASN A 155 -4.33 -22.22 9.46
N LEU A 156 -4.65 -21.78 10.68
CA LEU A 156 -4.08 -20.58 11.33
C LEU A 156 -2.56 -20.43 11.16
N HIS A 157 -1.79 -21.50 11.36
CA HIS A 157 -0.33 -21.47 11.21
C HIS A 157 0.14 -21.23 9.78
N GLN A 158 -0.58 -21.75 8.79
CA GLN A 158 -0.23 -21.60 7.39
C GLN A 158 -0.59 -20.19 6.90
N THR A 159 -1.79 -19.73 7.23
CA THR A 159 -2.26 -18.37 6.96
C THR A 159 -1.37 -17.32 7.62
N ASP A 160 -0.92 -17.56 8.86
CA ASP A 160 0.02 -16.69 9.58
C ASP A 160 1.41 -16.63 8.91
N ARG A 161 1.87 -17.75 8.33
CA ARG A 161 3.14 -17.77 7.57
C ARG A 161 3.03 -16.98 6.27
N VAL A 162 1.90 -17.06 5.58
CA VAL A 162 1.63 -16.26 4.37
C VAL A 162 1.64 -14.77 4.72
N ALA A 163 0.88 -14.36 5.73
CA ALA A 163 0.81 -12.96 6.15
C ALA A 163 2.20 -12.38 6.44
N ARG A 164 3.03 -13.11 7.22
CA ARG A 164 4.42 -12.69 7.49
C ARG A 164 5.30 -12.61 6.23
N ALA A 165 5.10 -13.51 5.27
CA ALA A 165 5.88 -13.48 4.02
C ALA A 165 5.47 -12.28 3.16
N VAL A 166 4.17 -11.97 3.07
CA VAL A 166 3.66 -10.80 2.37
C VAL A 166 4.17 -9.51 3.02
N ASP A 167 4.12 -9.39 4.35
CA ASP A 167 4.61 -8.20 5.06
C ASP A 167 6.09 -7.92 4.78
N LYS A 168 6.92 -8.97 4.78
CA LYS A 168 8.35 -8.85 4.43
C LYS A 168 8.53 -8.46 2.97
N GLY A 169 7.77 -9.07 2.06
CA GLY A 169 7.79 -8.73 0.65
C GLY A 169 7.44 -7.27 0.39
N GLU A 170 6.34 -6.77 0.94
CA GLU A 170 5.93 -5.36 0.84
C GLU A 170 6.97 -4.41 1.45
N ALA A 171 7.61 -4.78 2.56
CA ALA A 171 8.71 -3.99 3.13
C ALA A 171 9.89 -3.86 2.16
N HIS A 172 10.24 -4.93 1.42
CA HIS A 172 11.26 -4.85 0.37
C HIS A 172 10.83 -3.95 -0.80
N LEU A 173 9.58 -4.05 -1.26
CA LEU A 173 9.04 -3.19 -2.32
C LEU A 173 9.02 -1.71 -1.91
N ALA A 174 8.63 -1.40 -0.67
CA ALA A 174 8.67 -0.05 -0.13
C ALA A 174 10.11 0.50 -0.09
N ALA A 175 11.06 -0.31 0.38
CA ALA A 175 12.47 0.07 0.39
C ALA A 175 13.05 0.28 -1.02
N MET A 176 12.60 -0.46 -2.02
CA MET A 176 12.94 -0.20 -3.44
C MET A 176 12.43 1.16 -3.90
N THR A 177 11.17 1.50 -3.58
CA THR A 177 10.56 2.80 -3.89
C THR A 177 11.35 3.96 -3.30
N ASP A 178 11.76 3.82 -2.03
CA ASP A 178 12.50 4.88 -1.36
C ASP A 178 13.94 4.99 -1.86
N ALA A 179 14.55 3.86 -2.24
CA ALA A 179 15.87 3.86 -2.84
C ALA A 179 15.89 4.53 -4.22
N ILE A 180 14.95 4.18 -5.11
CA ILE A 180 14.98 4.64 -6.51
C ILE A 180 14.77 6.16 -6.64
N LYS A 181 14.08 6.80 -5.69
CA LYS A 181 13.93 8.27 -5.64
C LYS A 181 15.27 9.01 -5.65
N ARG A 182 16.35 8.42 -5.13
CA ARG A 182 17.70 9.00 -5.17
C ARG A 182 18.25 9.16 -6.60
N ALA A 183 17.77 8.36 -7.55
CA ALA A 183 18.14 8.47 -8.95
C ALA A 183 17.54 9.73 -9.63
N GLN A 184 16.47 10.31 -9.06
CA GLN A 184 15.74 11.48 -9.59
C GLN A 184 15.34 11.32 -11.06
N ASP A 185 15.00 10.11 -11.49
CA ASP A 185 14.51 9.81 -12.83
C ASP A 185 13.11 9.19 -12.75
N ARG A 186 12.12 9.93 -13.24
CA ARG A 186 10.70 9.52 -13.24
C ARG A 186 10.44 8.23 -14.01
N ARG A 187 11.21 7.95 -15.07
CA ARG A 187 11.05 6.71 -15.84
C ARG A 187 11.48 5.51 -15.02
N LEU A 188 12.58 5.64 -14.27
CA LEU A 188 13.07 4.58 -13.39
C LEU A 188 12.15 4.34 -12.19
N GLU A 189 11.58 5.42 -11.62
CA GLU A 189 10.52 5.31 -10.61
C GLU A 189 9.31 4.51 -11.14
N ALA A 190 8.84 4.84 -12.36
CA ALA A 190 7.73 4.12 -12.99
C ALA A 190 8.05 2.65 -13.30
N ARG A 191 9.30 2.33 -13.70
CA ARG A 191 9.73 0.93 -13.90
C ARG A 191 9.68 0.13 -12.59
N VAL A 192 10.13 0.73 -11.48
CA VAL A 192 10.04 0.08 -10.16
C VAL A 192 8.58 -0.12 -9.73
N GLU A 193 7.71 0.85 -9.99
CA GLU A 193 6.27 0.73 -9.70
C GLU A 193 5.59 -0.38 -10.52
N ASN A 194 5.95 -0.54 -11.79
CA ASN A 194 5.47 -1.62 -12.64
C ASN A 194 5.88 -3.00 -12.08
N PHE A 195 7.16 -3.17 -11.73
CA PHE A 195 7.64 -4.39 -11.09
C PHE A 195 6.89 -4.70 -9.79
N GLN A 196 6.63 -3.69 -8.95
CA GLN A 196 5.84 -3.87 -7.73
C GLN A 196 4.42 -4.37 -8.00
N THR A 197 3.80 -3.91 -9.09
CA THR A 197 2.47 -4.37 -9.49
C THR A 197 2.49 -5.87 -9.78
N VAL A 198 3.48 -6.33 -10.56
CA VAL A 198 3.66 -7.76 -10.87
C VAL A 198 3.96 -8.58 -9.61
N ALA A 199 4.80 -8.07 -8.70
CA ALA A 199 5.09 -8.75 -7.44
C ALA A 199 3.84 -8.85 -6.54
N ARG A 200 2.99 -7.82 -6.50
CA ARG A 200 1.73 -7.83 -5.76
C ARG A 200 0.70 -8.79 -6.34
N ASP A 201 0.72 -9.05 -7.65
CA ASP A 201 -0.11 -10.09 -8.25
C ASP A 201 0.27 -11.48 -7.72
N LEU A 202 1.58 -11.75 -7.58
CA LEU A 202 2.06 -12.98 -6.96
C LEU A 202 1.62 -13.07 -5.50
N PHE A 203 1.74 -11.99 -4.72
CA PHE A 203 1.32 -11.98 -3.33
C PHE A 203 -0.17 -12.30 -3.18
N ARG A 204 -1.02 -11.66 -4.00
CA ARG A 204 -2.47 -11.89 -4.00
C ARG A 204 -2.82 -13.33 -4.37
N THR A 205 -2.08 -13.95 -5.28
CA THR A 205 -2.26 -15.35 -5.66
C THR A 205 -1.98 -16.28 -4.47
N VAL A 206 -0.84 -16.09 -3.78
CA VAL A 206 -0.48 -16.86 -2.58
C VAL A 206 -1.40 -16.55 -1.39
N GLU A 207 -1.96 -15.35 -1.28
CA GLU A 207 -2.99 -15.03 -0.28
C GLU A 207 -4.32 -15.77 -0.55
N ASN A 208 -4.65 -16.03 -1.82
CA ASN A 208 -5.84 -16.80 -2.17
C ASN A 208 -5.65 -18.30 -1.87
N ASP A 209 -4.45 -18.84 -2.10
CA ASP A 209 -4.09 -20.21 -1.72
C ASP A 209 -2.81 -20.28 -0.87
N PRO A 210 -2.94 -20.43 0.47
CA PRO A 210 -1.80 -20.57 1.37
C PRO A 210 -0.88 -21.78 1.13
N ARG A 211 -1.30 -22.77 0.34
CA ARG A 211 -0.48 -23.95 -0.04
C ARG A 211 0.66 -23.55 -0.95
N ASP A 212 0.46 -22.52 -1.77
CA ASP A 212 1.43 -22.03 -2.75
C ASP A 212 2.64 -21.32 -2.14
N LEU A 213 2.56 -20.94 -0.87
CA LEU A 213 3.64 -20.23 -0.19
C LEU A 213 4.98 -20.97 -0.31
N THR A 214 4.98 -22.30 -0.23
CA THR A 214 6.21 -23.08 -0.33
C THR A 214 6.89 -22.89 -1.67
N ALA A 215 6.11 -22.82 -2.74
CA ALA A 215 6.61 -22.74 -4.09
C ALA A 215 6.88 -21.28 -4.54
N ALA A 216 6.26 -20.28 -3.88
CA ALA A 216 6.53 -18.85 -4.06
C ALA A 216 7.58 -18.27 -3.10
N ARG A 217 8.00 -19.00 -2.06
CA ARG A 217 8.87 -18.49 -0.97
C ARG A 217 10.16 -17.81 -1.47
N LYS A 218 10.82 -18.40 -2.48
CA LYS A 218 12.08 -17.86 -3.03
C LYS A 218 11.88 -16.48 -3.64
N TYR A 219 10.73 -16.26 -4.30
CA TYR A 219 10.36 -15.00 -4.92
C TYR A 219 10.07 -13.94 -3.87
N MET A 220 9.20 -14.26 -2.90
CA MET A 220 8.79 -13.32 -1.84
C MET A 220 9.90 -12.98 -0.83
N GLY A 221 10.97 -13.78 -0.77
CA GLY A 221 12.11 -13.56 0.11
C GLY A 221 13.37 -13.15 -0.66
N ILE A 222 14.14 -14.15 -1.10
CA ILE A 222 15.50 -13.97 -1.63
C ILE A 222 15.51 -13.04 -2.84
N TYR A 223 14.58 -13.21 -3.78
CA TYR A 223 14.57 -12.38 -4.99
C TYR A 223 14.17 -10.93 -4.72
N LEU A 224 13.18 -10.69 -3.85
CA LEU A 224 12.83 -9.32 -3.47
C LEU A 224 13.91 -8.64 -2.64
N GLN A 225 14.57 -9.38 -1.75
CA GLN A 225 15.73 -8.85 -1.03
C GLN A 225 16.85 -8.48 -2.01
N GLY A 226 17.18 -9.37 -2.96
CA GLY A 226 18.18 -9.11 -3.99
C GLY A 226 17.83 -7.92 -4.88
N ALA A 227 16.56 -7.81 -5.30
CA ALA A 227 16.05 -6.68 -6.08
C ALA A 227 16.17 -5.37 -5.30
N ARG A 228 15.83 -5.37 -4.01
CA ARG A 228 16.01 -4.23 -3.10
C ARG A 228 17.48 -3.82 -2.99
N ASP A 229 18.37 -4.78 -2.78
CA ASP A 229 19.79 -4.50 -2.61
C ASP A 229 20.42 -3.98 -3.91
N ALA A 230 20.02 -4.53 -5.06
CA ALA A 230 20.41 -4.04 -6.39
C ALA A 230 19.90 -2.62 -6.63
N THR A 231 18.64 -2.32 -6.28
CA THR A 231 18.06 -0.98 -6.41
C THR A 231 18.82 0.05 -5.59
N VAL A 232 19.20 -0.29 -4.35
CA VAL A 232 19.98 0.61 -3.48
C VAL A 232 21.33 0.93 -4.12
N LYS A 233 22.07 -0.10 -4.54
CA LYS A 233 23.39 0.06 -5.18
C LYS A 233 23.31 0.85 -6.47
N PHE A 234 22.33 0.52 -7.32
CA PHE A 234 22.09 1.23 -8.57
C PHE A 234 21.78 2.71 -8.32
N ALA A 235 20.85 3.01 -7.41
CA ALA A 235 20.48 4.39 -7.12
C ALA A 235 21.66 5.23 -6.58
N ASP A 236 22.51 4.64 -5.73
CA ASP A 236 23.71 5.30 -5.21
C ASP A 236 24.76 5.57 -6.29
N LEU A 237 24.96 4.63 -7.20
CA LEU A 237 25.87 4.79 -8.34
C LEU A 237 25.34 5.85 -9.31
N TYR A 238 24.10 5.69 -9.75
CA TYR A 238 23.48 6.52 -10.79
C TYR A 238 23.32 7.98 -10.35
N ALA A 239 23.04 8.22 -9.06
CA ALA A 239 22.98 9.58 -8.51
C ALA A 239 24.31 10.34 -8.63
N ARG A 240 25.44 9.63 -8.61
CA ARG A 240 26.79 10.22 -8.68
C ARG A 240 27.33 10.31 -10.10
N THR A 241 27.13 9.27 -10.90
CA THR A 241 27.80 9.12 -12.21
C THR A 241 26.91 9.39 -13.40
N ARG A 242 25.58 9.25 -13.25
CA ARG A 242 24.60 9.25 -14.35
C ARG A 242 24.95 8.25 -15.46
N ASP A 243 25.60 7.15 -15.10
CA ASP A 243 26.09 6.13 -16.03
C ASP A 243 24.94 5.45 -16.80
N ALA A 244 24.99 5.54 -18.13
CA ALA A 244 24.00 4.98 -19.04
C ALA A 244 24.02 3.45 -19.06
N GLN A 245 25.18 2.81 -18.89
CA GLN A 245 25.30 1.35 -18.88
C GLN A 245 24.66 0.79 -17.60
N ALA A 246 24.98 1.37 -16.45
CA ALA A 246 24.38 0.97 -15.17
C ALA A 246 22.84 1.09 -15.20
N ARG A 247 22.31 2.10 -15.90
CA ARG A 247 20.88 2.23 -16.13
C ARG A 247 20.31 1.11 -16.99
N ALA A 248 20.94 0.81 -18.12
CA ALA A 248 20.49 -0.24 -19.02
C ALA A 248 20.48 -1.62 -18.32
N ASP A 249 21.54 -1.93 -17.57
CA ASP A 249 21.66 -3.18 -16.82
C ASP A 249 20.58 -3.31 -15.74
N TYR A 250 20.26 -2.19 -15.05
CA TYR A 250 19.20 -2.17 -14.04
C TYR A 250 17.80 -2.30 -14.67
N GLU A 251 17.54 -1.64 -15.80
CA GLU A 251 16.27 -1.79 -16.53
C GLU A 251 16.09 -3.23 -17.06
N ALA A 252 17.17 -3.89 -17.50
CA ALA A 252 17.18 -5.29 -17.88
C ALA A 252 16.87 -6.20 -16.68
N LEU A 253 17.52 -5.99 -15.53
CA LEU A 253 17.22 -6.71 -14.29
C LEU A 253 15.74 -6.60 -13.89
N LEU A 254 15.16 -5.41 -13.95
CA LEU A 254 13.74 -5.22 -13.65
C LEU A 254 12.84 -6.00 -14.63
N THR A 255 13.20 -6.01 -15.91
CA THR A 255 12.48 -6.75 -16.94
C THR A 255 12.53 -8.26 -16.68
N ASP A 256 13.70 -8.80 -16.35
CA ASP A 256 13.86 -10.21 -16.01
C ASP A 256 13.06 -10.58 -14.76
N LEU A 257 13.10 -9.74 -13.73
CA LEU A 257 12.31 -9.94 -12.52
C LEU A 257 10.80 -9.90 -12.80
N GLU A 258 10.33 -8.94 -13.59
CA GLU A 258 8.92 -8.86 -14.02
C GLU A 258 8.48 -10.15 -14.72
N GLN A 259 9.27 -10.63 -15.69
CA GLN A 259 8.95 -11.87 -16.43
C GLN A 259 8.94 -13.10 -15.52
N ASN A 260 9.95 -13.26 -14.66
CA ASN A 260 10.04 -14.40 -13.75
C ASN A 260 8.90 -14.41 -12.72
N PHE A 261 8.53 -13.26 -12.16
CA PHE A 261 7.41 -13.17 -11.22
C PHE A 261 6.07 -13.42 -11.92
N ALA A 262 5.85 -12.86 -13.12
CA ALA A 262 4.63 -13.10 -13.89
C ALA A 262 4.48 -14.59 -14.28
N ALA A 263 5.55 -15.22 -14.77
CA ALA A 263 5.56 -16.63 -15.10
C ALA A 263 5.29 -17.51 -13.85
N ARG A 264 5.84 -17.13 -12.70
CA ARG A 264 5.58 -17.84 -11.45
C ARG A 264 4.12 -17.73 -11.02
N THR A 265 3.53 -16.54 -11.11
CA THR A 265 2.10 -16.33 -10.82
C THR A 265 1.22 -17.16 -11.75
N GLN A 266 1.50 -17.15 -13.05
CA GLN A 266 0.74 -17.93 -14.02
C GLN A 266 0.82 -19.43 -13.74
N LYS A 267 2.00 -19.94 -13.35
CA LYS A 267 2.16 -21.35 -13.00
C LYS A 267 1.30 -21.77 -11.80
N LEU A 268 1.23 -20.93 -10.76
CA LEU A 268 0.37 -21.21 -9.60
C LEU A 268 -1.10 -21.31 -10.03
N LEU A 269 -1.57 -20.35 -10.82
CA LEU A 269 -2.95 -20.35 -11.32
C LEU A 269 -3.27 -21.54 -12.24
N SER A 270 -2.30 -22.05 -13.00
CA SER A 270 -2.49 -23.24 -13.84
C SER A 270 -2.51 -24.54 -13.03
N ASP A 271 -1.69 -24.62 -11.99
CA ASP A 271 -1.65 -25.78 -11.09
C ASP A 271 -3.03 -25.87 -10.36
N ASP A 272 -3.57 -24.74 -9.89
CA ASP A 272 -4.92 -24.66 -9.30
C ASP A 272 -6.04 -25.11 -10.26
N ALA A 273 -5.98 -24.68 -11.52
CA ALA A 273 -6.98 -25.07 -12.52
C ALA A 273 -6.93 -26.57 -12.84
N THR A 274 -5.74 -27.16 -12.80
CA THR A 274 -5.54 -28.60 -12.99
C THR A 274 -6.14 -29.39 -11.83
N ASP A 275 -5.89 -28.98 -10.60
CA ASP A 275 -6.46 -29.60 -9.39
C ASP A 275 -8.00 -29.62 -9.43
N VAL A 276 -8.64 -28.50 -9.79
CA VAL A 276 -10.11 -28.43 -9.92
C VAL A 276 -10.62 -29.39 -11.02
N THR A 277 -9.91 -29.49 -12.14
CA THR A 277 -10.30 -30.38 -13.23
C THR A 277 -10.26 -31.84 -12.79
N VAL A 278 -9.20 -32.23 -12.08
CA VAL A 278 -9.07 -33.59 -11.52
C VAL A 278 -10.16 -33.87 -10.49
N GLU A 279 -10.47 -32.92 -9.59
CA GLU A 279 -11.55 -33.08 -8.62
C GLU A 279 -12.93 -33.27 -9.29
N ILE A 280 -13.20 -32.51 -10.36
CA ILE A 280 -14.43 -32.67 -11.16
C ILE A 280 -14.51 -34.04 -11.81
N GLU A 281 -13.41 -34.54 -12.37
CA GLU A 281 -13.36 -35.88 -12.98
C GLU A 281 -13.58 -36.98 -11.94
N VAL A 282 -12.93 -36.88 -10.78
CA VAL A 282 -13.11 -37.82 -9.66
C VAL A 282 -14.55 -37.81 -9.15
N LEU A 283 -15.16 -36.62 -9.03
CA LEU A 283 -16.57 -36.50 -8.64
C LEU A 283 -17.51 -37.13 -9.68
N ARG A 284 -17.28 -36.92 -10.97
CA ARG A 284 -18.05 -37.58 -12.04
C ARG A 284 -17.93 -39.10 -11.96
N GLU A 285 -16.73 -39.62 -11.74
CA GLU A 285 -16.52 -41.07 -11.63
C GLU A 285 -17.24 -41.66 -10.41
N ARG A 286 -17.21 -40.96 -9.25
CA ARG A 286 -17.97 -41.36 -8.06
C ARG A 286 -19.48 -41.33 -8.30
N LEU A 287 -20.01 -40.26 -8.89
CA LEU A 287 -21.43 -40.14 -9.21
C LEU A 287 -21.90 -41.23 -10.20
N GLN A 288 -21.07 -41.59 -11.18
CA GLN A 288 -21.35 -42.70 -12.09
C GLN A 288 -21.36 -44.06 -11.38
N ARG A 289 -20.45 -44.29 -10.42
CA ARG A 289 -20.40 -45.52 -9.63
C ARG A 289 -21.55 -45.63 -8.62
N GLU A 290 -22.00 -44.51 -8.07
CA GLU A 290 -23.11 -44.46 -7.11
C GLU A 290 -24.50 -44.42 -7.80
N GLY A 291 -24.55 -44.44 -9.13
CA GLY A 291 -25.79 -44.58 -9.90
C GLY A 291 -26.72 -43.37 -9.87
N VAL A 292 -26.24 -42.22 -9.39
CA VAL A 292 -27.01 -40.97 -9.34
C VAL A 292 -27.05 -40.38 -10.76
N ARG A 293 -28.09 -40.73 -11.52
CA ARG A 293 -28.41 -40.03 -12.77
C ARG A 293 -29.10 -38.71 -12.42
N PRO A 294 -28.66 -37.58 -13.01
CA PRO A 294 -29.45 -36.36 -12.96
C PRO A 294 -30.73 -36.61 -13.78
N ASP A 295 -31.88 -36.42 -13.15
CA ASP A 295 -33.17 -36.33 -13.86
C ASP A 295 -33.19 -35.11 -14.80
#